data_AF-A0A2I3M0N0-F1
#
_entry.id   AF-A0A2I3M0N0-F1
#
_cell.length_a   1.000
_cell.length_b   1.000
_cell.length_c   1.000
_cell.angle_alpha   90.00
_cell.angle_beta   90.00
_cell.angle_gamma   90.00
#
_symmetry.space_group_name_H-M   'P 1'
#
loop_
_entity.id
_entity.type
_entity.pdbx_description
1 polymer ?
#
loop_
_entity_poly.entity_id
_entity_poly.type
_entity_poly.pdbx_seq_one_letter_code
_entity_poly.pdbx_strand_id
1 'polypeptide(L)'
;MPPYTVVYFPVRGRCAALRMLLADQGQSWKEEVVTMETWQEGSLKASCLYGQLPKFQDGDLTLYQSNTFLRHLGRTLGLYGKDQREAALVDMVNDGVEDLRCKYLSLIYTNYISFADYNLLDLLLIHEVLAPGCLDAFPLLSAYVARLSARPKLKAFLASPEHVNLPINGNGKQ
;
A
#
# COMPACT_ATOMS: atom_id res chain seq x y z
N MET A 1 31.02 9.92 11.99
CA MET A 1 29.57 9.66 11.90
C MET A 1 29.26 9.29 10.47
N PRO A 2 28.37 8.32 10.20
CA PRO A 2 27.94 8.04 8.83
C PRO A 2 27.36 9.33 8.24
N PRO A 3 27.72 9.73 7.01
CA PRO A 3 27.20 10.96 6.40
C PRO A 3 25.69 10.87 6.12
N TYR A 4 25.16 9.64 6.01
CA TYR A 4 23.78 9.39 5.62
C TYR A 4 22.91 8.90 6.78
N THR A 5 21.68 9.40 6.85
CA THR A 5 20.62 8.88 7.74
C THR A 5 19.37 8.56 6.94
N VAL A 6 18.85 7.34 7.11
CA VAL A 6 17.59 6.88 6.50
C VAL A 6 16.53 6.80 7.59
N VAL A 7 15.47 7.61 7.46
CA VAL A 7 14.33 7.62 8.39
C VAL A 7 13.14 6.96 7.71
N TYR A 8 12.72 5.78 8.19
CA TYR A 8 11.63 5.02 7.57
C TYR A 8 10.93 4.06 8.54
N PHE A 9 9.81 3.51 8.10
CA PHE A 9 9.11 2.42 8.79
C PHE A 9 9.96 1.14 8.83
N PRO A 10 9.68 0.19 9.75
CA PRO A 10 10.40 -1.09 9.87
C PRO A 10 10.05 -2.09 8.75
N VAL A 11 10.14 -1.65 7.49
CA VAL A 11 9.92 -2.44 6.28
C VAL A 11 11.00 -2.11 5.25
N ARG A 12 11.19 -2.99 4.26
CA ARG A 12 12.06 -2.71 3.11
C ARG A 12 11.50 -1.55 2.27
N GLY A 13 10.27 -1.72 1.78
CA GLY A 13 9.46 -0.69 1.12
C GLY A 13 10.20 0.13 0.07
N ARG A 14 9.96 1.45 0.06
CA ARG A 14 10.59 2.40 -0.88
C ARG A 14 12.08 2.67 -0.57
N CYS A 15 12.59 2.28 0.59
CA CYS A 15 14.01 2.39 0.95
C CYS A 15 14.86 1.21 0.48
N ALA A 16 14.27 0.14 -0.04
CA ALA A 16 15.01 -1.07 -0.44
C ALA A 16 16.10 -0.77 -1.49
N ALA A 17 15.75 -0.04 -2.55
CA ALA A 17 16.69 0.30 -3.63
C ALA A 17 17.84 1.20 -3.13
N LEU A 18 17.52 2.21 -2.31
CA LEU A 18 18.50 3.10 -1.68
C LEU A 18 19.50 2.33 -0.81
N ARG A 19 19.01 1.41 0.03
CA ARG A 19 19.86 0.59 0.91
C ARG A 19 20.78 -0.33 0.11
N MET A 20 20.28 -0.93 -0.97
CA MET A 20 21.12 -1.73 -1.87
C MET A 20 22.20 -0.88 -2.52
N LEU A 21 21.85 0.31 -3.02
CA LEU A 21 22.82 1.25 -3.61
C LEU A 21 23.91 1.63 -2.59
N LEU A 22 23.54 2.07 -1.39
CA LEU A 22 24.52 2.46 -0.36
C LEU A 22 25.43 1.29 0.02
N ALA A 23 24.87 0.10 0.24
CA ALA A 23 25.64 -1.09 0.59
C ALA A 23 26.63 -1.49 -0.52
N ASP A 24 26.18 -1.52 -1.77
CA ASP A 24 26.99 -1.89 -2.93
C ASP A 24 28.14 -0.89 -3.17
N GLN A 25 27.89 0.40 -2.91
CA GLN A 25 28.89 1.46 -3.02
C GLN A 25 29.77 1.63 -1.77
N GLY A 26 29.72 0.67 -0.83
CA GLY A 26 30.53 0.68 0.38
C GLY A 26 30.23 1.86 1.33
N GLN A 27 29.07 2.48 1.21
CA GLN A 27 28.66 3.61 2.04
C GLN A 27 28.07 3.14 3.36
N SER A 28 28.44 3.83 4.45
CA SER A 28 27.81 3.65 5.76
C SER A 28 26.63 4.60 5.94
N TRP A 29 25.56 4.16 6.59
CA TRP A 29 24.44 5.01 6.98
C TRP A 29 23.88 4.63 8.34
N LYS A 30 23.13 5.54 8.95
CA LYS A 30 22.31 5.30 10.14
C LYS A 30 20.87 4.99 9.73
N GLU A 31 20.25 4.00 10.37
CA GLU A 31 18.80 3.76 10.28
C GLU A 31 18.09 4.39 11.48
N GLU A 32 17.09 5.22 11.21
CA GLU A 32 16.14 5.71 12.21
C GLU A 32 14.77 5.11 11.92
N VAL A 33 14.40 4.13 12.76
CA VAL A 33 13.16 3.39 12.61
C VAL A 33 12.01 4.17 13.25
N VAL A 34 10.95 4.40 12.47
CA VAL A 34 9.73 5.06 12.92
C VAL A 34 8.63 4.02 13.11
N THR A 35 8.11 3.87 14.33
CA THR A 35 6.99 2.97 14.60
C THR A 35 5.65 3.60 14.22
N MET A 36 4.59 2.80 14.15
CA MET A 36 3.26 3.34 13.84
C MET A 36 2.75 4.26 14.95
N GLU A 37 3.10 3.98 16.21
CA GLU A 37 2.77 4.82 17.37
C GLU A 37 3.41 6.20 17.23
N THR A 38 4.73 6.26 16.95
CA THR A 38 5.44 7.53 16.71
C THR A 38 4.87 8.26 15.49
N TRP A 39 4.49 7.54 14.44
CA TRP A 39 3.91 8.16 13.25
C TRP A 39 2.50 8.73 13.51
N GLN A 40 1.70 8.06 14.32
CA GLN A 40 0.33 8.46 14.69
C GLN A 40 0.30 9.62 15.68
N GLU A 41 1.33 9.79 16.51
CA GLU A 41 1.51 10.99 17.35
C GLU A 41 1.57 12.28 16.50
N GLY A 42 2.04 12.17 15.26
CA GLY A 42 1.77 13.16 14.20
C GLY A 42 2.77 14.30 14.09
N SER A 43 3.63 14.54 15.10
CA SER A 43 4.65 15.60 15.03
C SER A 43 5.64 15.37 13.88
N LEU A 44 6.13 14.13 13.75
CA LEU A 44 7.03 13.75 12.65
C LEU A 44 6.34 13.88 11.29
N LYS A 45 5.08 13.43 11.19
CA LYS A 45 4.31 13.54 9.95
C LYS A 45 4.14 15.01 9.54
N ALA A 46 3.79 15.90 10.47
CA ALA A 46 3.60 17.31 10.21
C ALA A 46 4.90 18.04 9.80
N SER A 47 6.05 17.60 10.32
CA SER A 47 7.36 18.16 9.94
C SER A 47 7.92 17.63 8.61
N CYS A 48 7.40 16.51 8.09
CA CYS A 48 7.79 16.00 6.79
C CYS A 48 7.19 16.85 5.66
N LEU A 49 8.00 17.25 4.67
CA LEU A 49 7.59 18.17 3.59
C LEU A 49 6.29 17.75 2.88
N TYR A 50 6.11 16.45 2.63
CA TYR A 50 4.91 15.89 1.99
C TYR A 50 4.05 15.08 2.96
N GLY A 51 4.24 15.22 4.26
CA GLY A 51 3.53 14.42 5.26
C GLY A 51 3.77 12.91 5.14
N GLN A 52 4.92 12.51 4.59
CA GLN A 52 5.25 11.14 4.23
C GLN A 52 6.72 10.82 4.52
N LEU A 53 6.97 9.54 4.80
CA LEU A 53 8.28 8.92 4.75
C LEU A 53 8.45 8.16 3.42
N PRO A 54 9.68 7.96 2.93
CA PRO A 54 10.94 8.15 3.65
C PRO A 54 11.47 9.59 3.70
N LYS A 55 12.26 9.87 4.73
CA LYS A 55 13.13 11.06 4.88
C LYS A 55 14.58 10.59 4.83
N PHE A 56 15.43 11.37 4.19
CA PHE A 56 16.86 11.08 4.05
C PHE A 56 17.69 12.31 4.43
N GLN A 57 18.85 12.10 5.04
CA GLN A 57 19.80 13.16 5.35
C GLN A 57 21.17 12.82 4.78
N ASP A 58 21.81 13.81 4.18
CA ASP A 58 23.19 13.80 3.71
C ASP A 58 23.88 15.05 4.29
N GLY A 59 24.57 14.90 5.41
CA GLY A 59 25.06 16.04 6.19
C GLY A 59 23.91 16.96 6.66
N ASP A 60 23.92 18.21 6.24
CA ASP A 60 22.89 19.22 6.53
C ASP A 60 21.71 19.20 5.54
N LEU A 61 21.87 18.53 4.40
CA LEU A 61 20.83 18.39 3.39
C LEU A 61 19.79 17.37 3.85
N THR A 62 18.55 17.82 4.03
CA THR A 62 17.39 16.95 4.28
C THR A 62 16.55 16.81 3.00
N LEU A 63 16.31 15.57 2.58
CA LEU A 63 15.53 15.24 1.40
C LEU A 63 14.28 14.40 1.75
N TYR A 64 13.27 14.51 0.90
CA TYR A 64 12.10 13.62 0.84
C TYR A 64 11.96 13.02 -0.57
N GLN A 65 11.07 12.04 -0.73
CA GLN A 65 10.84 11.24 -1.96
C GLN A 65 11.96 10.25 -2.28
N SER A 66 11.63 8.96 -2.32
CA SER A 66 12.62 7.87 -2.50
C SER A 66 13.43 8.00 -3.79
N ASN A 67 12.80 8.40 -4.90
CA ASN A 67 13.49 8.53 -6.18
C ASN A 67 14.37 9.79 -6.23
N THR A 68 14.06 10.82 -5.43
CA THR A 68 14.96 11.97 -5.24
C THR A 68 16.26 11.53 -4.56
N PHE A 69 16.21 10.59 -3.61
CA PHE A 69 17.41 10.06 -2.94
C PHE A 69 18.28 9.28 -3.91
N LEU A 70 17.67 8.37 -4.69
CA LEU A 70 18.36 7.59 -5.70
C LEU A 70 19.05 8.50 -6.71
N ARG A 71 18.36 9.54 -7.17
CA ARG A 71 18.92 10.53 -8.08
C ARG A 71 20.03 11.37 -7.45
N HIS A 72 19.86 11.75 -6.19
CA HIS A 72 20.88 12.48 -5.42
C HIS A 72 22.17 11.68 -5.32
N LEU A 73 22.09 10.46 -4.83
CA LEU A 73 23.25 9.57 -4.72
C LEU A 73 23.81 9.18 -6.09
N GLY A 74 22.95 8.98 -7.09
CA GLY A 74 23.41 8.73 -8.45
C GLY A 74 24.28 9.87 -8.97
N ARG A 75 23.93 11.12 -8.67
CA ARG A 75 24.73 12.29 -9.05
C ARG A 75 26.02 12.40 -8.23
N THR A 76 25.97 12.22 -6.92
CA THR A 76 27.14 12.42 -6.05
C THR A 76 28.14 11.26 -6.08
N LEU A 77 27.70 10.06 -6.44
CA LEU A 77 28.53 8.84 -6.51
C LEU A 77 28.86 8.42 -7.95
N GLY A 78 28.45 9.18 -8.97
CA GLY A 78 28.80 8.90 -10.37
C GLY A 78 28.02 7.73 -11.00
N LEU A 79 26.78 7.47 -10.56
CA LEU A 79 25.90 6.39 -11.04
C LEU A 79 24.76 6.92 -11.92
N TYR A 80 24.96 8.03 -12.63
CA TYR A 80 23.91 8.72 -13.42
C TYR A 80 24.24 8.80 -14.92
N GLY A 81 24.99 7.82 -15.44
CA GLY A 81 25.46 7.85 -16.82
C GLY A 81 26.63 8.83 -17.03
N LYS A 82 27.32 8.70 -18.17
CA LYS A 82 28.53 9.50 -18.44
C LYS A 82 28.25 10.88 -19.06
N ASP A 83 27.04 11.07 -19.59
CA ASP A 83 26.63 12.28 -20.28
C ASP A 83 25.12 12.51 -20.13
N GLN A 84 24.62 13.65 -20.64
CA GLN A 84 23.21 14.02 -20.55
C GLN A 84 22.28 13.05 -21.28
N ARG A 85 22.77 12.39 -22.34
CA ARG A 85 21.96 11.42 -23.10
C ARG A 85 21.78 10.15 -22.27
N GLU A 86 22.85 9.64 -21.67
CA GLU A 86 22.77 8.48 -20.78
C GLU A 86 21.96 8.79 -19.51
N ALA A 87 22.12 9.99 -18.93
CA ALA A 87 21.32 10.42 -17.79
C ALA A 87 19.81 10.40 -18.11
N ALA A 88 19.41 10.88 -19.29
CA ALA A 88 18.02 10.82 -19.74
C ALA A 88 17.51 9.38 -19.90
N LEU A 89 18.35 8.46 -20.37
CA LEU A 89 18.00 7.03 -20.46
C LEU A 89 17.85 6.40 -19.07
N VAL A 90 18.71 6.75 -18.12
CA VAL A 90 18.61 6.32 -16.71
C VAL A 90 17.30 6.81 -16.10
N ASP A 91 16.93 8.08 -16.32
CA ASP A 91 15.66 8.64 -15.85
C ASP A 91 14.46 7.91 -16.45
N MET A 92 14.47 7.68 -17.77
CA MET A 92 13.40 6.95 -18.46
C MET A 92 13.19 5.54 -17.88
N VAL A 93 14.27 4.83 -17.54
CA VAL A 93 14.19 3.51 -16.89
C VAL A 93 13.62 3.63 -15.48
N ASN A 94 14.12 4.57 -14.68
CA ASN A 94 13.66 4.75 -13.30
C ASN A 94 12.18 5.13 -13.22
N ASP A 95 11.70 5.97 -14.15
CA ASP A 95 10.30 6.37 -14.20
C ASP A 95 9.39 5.20 -14.59
N GLY A 96 9.81 4.35 -15.55
CA GLY A 96 9.11 3.10 -15.86
C GLY A 96 9.04 2.12 -14.66
N VAL A 97 10.11 2.06 -13.85
CA VAL A 97 10.13 1.27 -12.61
C VAL A 97 9.16 1.86 -11.57
N GLU A 98 9.07 3.18 -11.45
CA GLU A 98 8.15 3.83 -10.52
C GLU A 98 6.68 3.61 -10.90
N ASP A 99 6.35 3.66 -12.20
CA ASP A 99 5.00 3.35 -12.70
C ASP A 99 4.57 1.94 -12.33
N LEU A 100 5.46 0.96 -12.53
CA LEU A 100 5.18 -0.44 -12.16
C LEU A 100 5.07 -0.60 -10.64
N ARG A 101 5.93 0.08 -9.87
CA ARG A 101 5.87 0.09 -8.41
C ARG A 101 4.56 0.67 -7.90
N CYS A 102 4.06 1.75 -8.48
CA CYS A 102 2.77 2.34 -8.12
C CYS A 102 1.61 1.37 -8.36
N LYS A 103 1.62 0.64 -9.49
CA LYS A 103 0.65 -0.43 -9.76
C LYS A 103 0.74 -1.55 -8.73
N TYR A 104 1.95 -1.99 -8.38
CA TYR A 104 2.17 -2.97 -7.32
C TYR A 104 1.63 -2.49 -5.96
N LEU A 105 1.86 -1.22 -5.60
CA LEU A 105 1.31 -0.64 -4.36
C LEU A 105 -0.22 -0.66 -4.36
N SER A 106 -0.85 -0.31 -5.48
CA SER A 106 -2.29 -0.49 -5.65
C SER A 106 -2.69 -1.95 -5.47
N LEU A 107 -1.93 -2.90 -6.03
CA LEU A 107 -2.21 -4.33 -5.95
C LEU A 107 -2.22 -4.88 -4.52
N ILE A 108 -1.28 -4.44 -3.68
CA ILE A 108 -1.13 -4.96 -2.32
C ILE A 108 -1.99 -4.24 -1.28
N TYR A 109 -2.30 -2.96 -1.49
CA TYR A 109 -3.05 -2.16 -0.51
C TYR A 109 -4.53 -1.98 -0.87
N THR A 110 -4.93 -2.35 -2.08
CA THR A 110 -6.33 -2.33 -2.50
C THR A 110 -6.90 -3.75 -2.42
N ASN A 111 -8.06 -3.90 -1.79
CA ASN A 111 -8.81 -5.15 -1.84
C ASN A 111 -9.42 -5.33 -3.24
N TYR A 112 -8.87 -6.24 -4.04
CA TYR A 112 -9.49 -6.66 -5.29
C TYR A 112 -10.67 -7.56 -4.97
N ILE A 113 -11.83 -7.23 -5.53
CA ILE A 113 -12.97 -8.13 -5.52
C ILE A 113 -12.77 -9.18 -6.62
N SER A 114 -13.08 -10.43 -6.32
CA SER A 114 -13.00 -11.58 -7.21
C SER A 114 -14.36 -12.26 -7.32
N PHE A 115 -14.52 -13.21 -8.25
CA PHE A 115 -15.75 -14.01 -8.32
C PHE A 115 -16.01 -14.81 -7.04
N ALA A 116 -14.95 -15.23 -6.34
CA ALA A 116 -15.05 -15.98 -5.09
C ALA A 116 -15.67 -15.13 -3.97
N ASP A 117 -15.50 -13.80 -4.02
CA ASP A 117 -16.09 -12.91 -3.04
C ASP A 117 -17.61 -12.88 -3.11
N TYR A 118 -18.17 -12.93 -4.32
CA TYR A 118 -19.61 -12.99 -4.52
C TYR A 118 -20.19 -14.33 -4.05
N ASN A 119 -19.47 -15.43 -4.32
CA ASN A 119 -19.87 -16.76 -3.87
C ASN A 119 -19.81 -16.89 -2.33
N LEU A 120 -18.76 -16.36 -1.71
CA LEU A 120 -18.63 -16.34 -0.25
C LEU A 120 -19.69 -15.42 0.38
N LEU A 121 -19.95 -14.24 -0.21
CA LEU A 121 -20.98 -13.33 0.29
C LEU A 121 -22.36 -14.00 0.29
N ASP A 122 -22.75 -14.64 -0.82
CA ASP A 122 -24.02 -15.37 -0.91
C ASP A 122 -24.10 -16.46 0.16
N LEU A 123 -23.04 -17.27 0.30
CA LEU A 123 -22.94 -18.31 1.32
C LEU A 123 -23.14 -17.74 2.74
N LEU A 124 -22.50 -16.62 3.07
CA LEU A 124 -22.63 -16.01 4.40
C LEU A 124 -24.03 -15.42 4.63
N LEU A 125 -24.66 -14.81 3.61
CA LEU A 125 -26.01 -14.24 3.71
C LEU A 125 -27.05 -15.34 3.96
N ILE A 126 -26.98 -16.48 3.26
CA ILE A 126 -27.92 -17.59 3.50
C ILE A 126 -27.71 -18.23 4.87
N HIS A 127 -26.47 -18.28 5.39
CA HIS A 127 -26.21 -18.80 6.73
C HIS A 127 -26.73 -17.86 7.82
N GLU A 128 -26.71 -16.55 7.61
CA GLU A 128 -27.36 -15.58 8.51
C GLU A 128 -28.89 -15.70 8.50
N VAL A 129 -29.50 -16.07 7.36
CA VAL A 129 -30.93 -16.40 7.34
C VAL A 129 -31.23 -17.70 8.09
N LEU A 130 -30.42 -18.74 7.87
CA LEU A 130 -30.56 -20.05 8.51
C LEU A 130 -30.34 -19.99 10.03
N ALA A 131 -29.33 -19.23 10.46
CA ALA A 131 -28.93 -19.08 11.85
C ALA A 131 -28.54 -17.61 12.12
N PRO A 132 -29.52 -16.75 12.47
CA PRO A 132 -29.27 -15.35 12.74
C PRO A 132 -28.23 -15.13 13.84
N GLY A 133 -27.26 -14.25 13.58
CA GLY A 133 -26.16 -13.94 14.49
C GLY A 133 -24.99 -14.93 14.41
N CYS A 134 -25.00 -15.87 13.46
CA CYS A 134 -23.90 -16.82 13.29
C CYS A 134 -22.55 -16.15 12.95
N LEU A 135 -22.57 -14.90 12.48
CA LEU A 135 -21.37 -14.10 12.22
C LEU A 135 -20.93 -13.21 13.38
N ASP A 136 -21.70 -13.13 14.49
CA ASP A 136 -21.39 -12.25 15.63
C ASP A 136 -20.03 -12.57 16.26
N ALA A 137 -19.66 -13.85 16.28
CA ALA A 137 -18.36 -14.32 16.77
C ALA A 137 -17.21 -14.10 15.77
N PHE A 138 -17.49 -13.67 14.54
CA PHE A 138 -16.52 -13.56 13.43
C PHE A 138 -16.45 -12.12 12.89
N PRO A 139 -15.78 -11.19 13.60
CA PRO A 139 -15.80 -9.77 13.26
C PRO A 139 -15.25 -9.45 11.87
N LEU A 140 -14.30 -10.25 11.36
CA LEU A 140 -13.77 -10.09 10.00
C LEU A 140 -14.78 -10.47 8.92
N LEU A 141 -15.55 -11.54 9.13
CA LEU A 141 -16.60 -11.98 8.19
C LEU A 141 -17.80 -11.02 8.25
N SER A 142 -18.20 -10.58 9.45
CA SER A 142 -19.26 -9.58 9.61
C SER A 142 -18.90 -8.25 8.90
N ALA A 143 -17.68 -7.72 9.13
CA ALA A 143 -17.21 -6.52 8.45
C ALA A 143 -17.05 -6.72 6.93
N TYR A 144 -16.72 -7.93 6.49
CA TYR A 144 -16.64 -8.29 5.07
C TYR A 144 -18.02 -8.25 4.40
N VAL A 145 -19.03 -8.89 4.98
CA VAL A 145 -20.43 -8.86 4.49
C VAL A 145 -20.93 -7.42 4.42
N ALA A 146 -20.77 -6.66 5.50
CA ALA A 146 -21.18 -5.26 5.54
C ALA A 146 -20.51 -4.42 4.45
N ARG A 147 -19.20 -4.56 4.27
CA ARG A 147 -18.43 -3.81 3.25
C ARG A 147 -18.87 -4.13 1.83
N LEU A 148 -19.09 -5.40 1.51
CA LEU A 148 -19.48 -5.81 0.16
C LEU A 148 -20.94 -5.47 -0.13
N SER A 149 -21.86 -5.76 0.79
CA SER A 149 -23.28 -5.41 0.66
C SER A 149 -23.51 -3.89 0.56
N ALA A 150 -22.59 -3.06 1.10
CA ALA A 150 -22.66 -1.61 0.98
C ALA A 150 -22.21 -1.05 -0.38
N ARG A 151 -21.62 -1.85 -1.28
CA ARG A 151 -21.17 -1.37 -2.60
C ARG A 151 -22.38 -0.89 -3.42
N PRO A 152 -22.37 0.32 -4.01
CA PRO A 152 -23.59 0.97 -4.49
C PRO A 152 -24.49 0.13 -5.41
N LYS A 153 -23.90 -0.52 -6.42
CA LYS A 153 -24.65 -1.37 -7.37
C LYS A 153 -25.15 -2.67 -6.73
N LEU A 154 -24.36 -3.28 -5.84
CA LEU A 154 -24.74 -4.52 -5.15
C LEU A 154 -25.82 -4.24 -4.10
N LYS A 155 -25.69 -3.16 -3.34
CA LYS A 155 -26.72 -2.68 -2.41
C LYS A 155 -28.05 -2.48 -3.12
N ALA A 156 -28.04 -1.85 -4.30
CA ALA A 156 -29.24 -1.64 -5.10
C ALA A 156 -29.85 -2.98 -5.58
N PHE A 157 -29.02 -3.94 -6.03
CA PHE A 157 -29.48 -5.26 -6.44
C PHE A 157 -30.07 -6.07 -5.27
N LEU A 158 -29.38 -6.13 -4.12
CA LEU A 158 -29.84 -6.86 -2.93
C LEU A 158 -31.17 -6.31 -2.38
N ALA A 159 -31.48 -5.04 -2.63
CA ALA A 159 -32.76 -4.43 -2.27
C ALA A 159 -33.83 -4.51 -3.37
N SER A 160 -33.50 -5.04 -4.55
CA SER A 160 -34.40 -5.05 -5.70
C SER A 160 -35.47 -6.16 -5.59
N PRO A 161 -36.65 -5.98 -6.20
CA PRO A 161 -37.68 -7.02 -6.26
C PRO A 161 -37.18 -8.32 -6.92
N GLU A 162 -36.27 -8.21 -7.88
CA GLU A 162 -35.68 -9.36 -8.58
C GLU A 162 -34.89 -10.28 -7.65
N HIS A 163 -34.31 -9.74 -6.57
CA HIS A 163 -33.62 -10.54 -5.56
C HIS A 163 -34.57 -10.90 -4.39
N VAL A 164 -35.24 -9.90 -3.81
CA VAL A 164 -36.03 -10.06 -2.57
C VAL A 164 -37.26 -10.96 -2.76
N ASN A 165 -37.87 -10.95 -3.94
CA ASN A 165 -39.08 -11.75 -4.19
C ASN A 165 -38.77 -13.19 -4.63
N LEU A 166 -37.48 -13.54 -4.80
CA LEU A 166 -37.08 -14.92 -5.09
C LEU A 166 -36.78 -15.65 -3.77
N PRO A 167 -37.37 -16.83 -3.54
CA PRO A 167 -37.04 -17.63 -2.36
C PRO A 167 -35.61 -18.16 -2.48
N ILE A 168 -34.91 -18.25 -1.34
CA ILE A 168 -33.54 -18.81 -1.28
C ILE A 168 -33.53 -20.26 -1.80
N ASN A 169 -34.54 -21.07 -1.43
CA ASN A 169 -34.67 -22.45 -1.88
C ASN A 169 -36.06 -22.71 -2.50
N GLY A 170 -36.13 -23.61 -3.48
CA GLY A 170 -37.37 -23.97 -4.18
C GLY A 170 -38.36 -24.82 -3.35
N ASN A 171 -37.99 -25.24 -2.14
CA ASN A 171 -38.84 -26.04 -1.25
C ASN A 171 -39.49 -25.23 -0.11
N GLY A 172 -39.34 -23.90 -0.13
CA GLY A 172 -39.89 -23.01 0.89
C GLY A 172 -39.16 -23.03 2.24
N LYS A 173 -37.99 -23.67 2.33
CA LYS A 173 -37.10 -23.62 3.51
C LYS A 173 -36.00 -22.60 3.28
N GLN A 174 -35.43 -22.05 4.36
CA GLN A 174 -34.33 -21.11 4.33
C GLN A 174 -33.55 -21.19 5.64
#